data_AF-A0A3B0S9I6-F1
#
_entry.id   AF-A0A3B0S9I6-F1
#
_cell.length_a   1.000
_cell.length_b   1.000
_cell.length_c   1.000
_cell.angle_alpha   90.00
_cell.angle_beta   90.00
_cell.angle_gamma   90.00
#
_symmetry.space_group_name_H-M   'P 1'
#
loop_
_entity.id
_entity.type
_entity.pdbx_description
1 polymer ?
#
loop_
_entity_poly.entity_id
_entity_poly.type
_entity_poly.pdbx_seq_one_letter_code
_entity_poly.pdbx_strand_id
1 'polypeptide(L)'
;MTKEDAMHAYNRHLVSYLRTYERMGLQAIPMRADSGPIGGDDTHEFLVLADTGESEVFYDSNVTDLSFGNREINYDDVAQCQGVLDEFTSLYARTDETHDEALFNAIPEERRRTARGIEVGQIFYFGTKYSEAMGAKVQGPDGKPVAVHMGSHGIGVSRLVGAIIEASHDDKGIIWPEGVTPFHVGIINVKQGDTEADAACEAIYESVQALGLDPLYDDRNERAGGKFASMDLIGLPWRITVGPRGLKNGVVELTCRRTGASEDLPPEQAVEKLAQIYAAHAVRGI
;
A
#
# COMPACT_ATOMS: atom_id res chain seq x y z
N MET A 1 -10.75 22.26 18.11
CA MET A 1 -11.78 23.21 17.66
C MET A 1 -11.18 24.48 17.07
N THR A 2 -9.94 24.86 17.43
CA THR A 2 -9.21 25.97 16.79
C THR A 2 -8.64 25.55 15.43
N LYS A 3 -8.07 26.50 14.68
CA LYS A 3 -7.24 26.19 13.50
C LYS A 3 -6.08 25.26 13.86
N GLU A 4 -5.38 25.50 14.97
CA GLU A 4 -4.25 24.68 15.42
C GLU A 4 -4.67 23.23 15.66
N ASP A 5 -5.80 23.01 16.34
CA ASP A 5 -6.33 21.66 16.57
C ASP A 5 -6.70 20.95 15.25
N ALA A 6 -7.25 21.71 14.29
CA ALA A 6 -7.61 21.17 12.99
C ALA A 6 -6.37 20.82 12.15
N MET A 7 -5.29 21.62 12.23
CA MET A 7 -4.01 21.29 11.59
C MET A 7 -3.34 20.08 12.24
N HIS A 8 -3.43 19.93 13.57
CA HIS A 8 -2.97 18.70 14.20
C HIS A 8 -3.78 17.48 13.71
N ALA A 9 -5.10 17.58 13.60
CA ALA A 9 -5.92 16.52 13.02
C ALA A 9 -5.54 16.21 11.55
N TYR A 10 -5.26 17.24 10.75
CA TYR A 10 -4.74 17.10 9.39
C TYR A 10 -3.44 16.29 9.36
N ASN A 11 -2.48 16.62 10.23
CA ASN A 11 -1.21 15.90 10.33
C ASN A 11 -1.40 14.44 10.74
N ARG A 12 -2.32 14.15 11.67
CA ARG A 12 -2.69 12.77 12.04
C ARG A 12 -3.24 11.98 10.84
N HIS A 13 -4.02 12.62 9.96
CA HIS A 13 -4.50 11.98 8.74
C HIS A 13 -3.35 11.74 7.76
N LEU A 14 -2.43 12.68 7.58
CA LEU A 14 -1.25 12.46 6.74
C LEU A 14 -0.42 11.27 7.23
N VAL A 15 -0.11 11.18 8.53
CA VAL A 15 0.59 10.04 9.13
C VAL A 15 -0.18 8.73 8.87
N SER A 16 -1.49 8.74 9.07
CA SER A 16 -2.36 7.57 8.80
C SER A 16 -2.31 7.14 7.33
N TYR A 17 -2.30 8.09 6.39
CA TYR A 17 -2.31 7.83 4.96
C TYR A 17 -0.98 7.23 4.50
N LEU A 18 0.14 7.83 4.91
CA LEU A 18 1.49 7.30 4.63
C LEU A 18 1.62 5.84 5.10
N ARG A 19 1.21 5.56 6.35
CA ARG A 19 1.20 4.19 6.88
C ARG A 19 0.28 3.25 6.12
N THR A 20 -0.91 3.73 5.74
CA THR A 20 -1.89 2.95 4.98
C THR A 20 -1.31 2.48 3.66
N TYR A 21 -0.76 3.40 2.87
CA TYR A 21 -0.23 3.08 1.55
C TYR A 21 1.03 2.22 1.62
N GLU A 22 1.95 2.50 2.57
CA GLU A 22 3.15 1.67 2.73
C GLU A 22 2.81 0.23 3.15
N ARG A 23 1.79 0.04 4.00
CA ARG A 23 1.27 -1.31 4.33
C ARG A 23 0.67 -2.04 3.13
N MET A 24 0.20 -1.31 2.13
CA MET A 24 -0.29 -1.87 0.85
C MET A 24 0.85 -2.07 -0.16
N GLY A 25 2.11 -1.80 0.21
CA GLY A 25 3.25 -1.87 -0.71
C GLY A 25 3.27 -0.75 -1.75
N LEU A 26 2.50 0.32 -1.53
CA LEU A 26 2.45 1.49 -2.39
C LEU A 26 3.34 2.60 -1.87
N GLN A 27 4.08 3.22 -2.78
CA GLN A 27 4.81 4.46 -2.50
C GLN A 27 3.99 5.66 -2.96
N ALA A 28 2.99 6.03 -2.16
CA ALA A 28 2.12 7.17 -2.44
C ALA A 28 2.76 8.47 -1.93
N ILE A 29 3.12 9.36 -2.85
CA ILE A 29 3.82 10.61 -2.55
C ILE A 29 2.80 11.69 -2.18
N PRO A 30 2.91 12.35 -1.01
CA PRO A 30 2.08 13.51 -0.70
C PRO A 30 2.54 14.70 -1.56
N MET A 31 1.69 15.15 -2.47
CA MET A 31 1.94 16.27 -3.35
C MET A 31 1.01 17.42 -2.99
N ARG A 32 1.54 18.64 -3.04
CA ARG A 32 0.68 19.83 -2.95
C ARG A 32 -0.25 19.86 -4.16
N ALA A 33 -1.53 20.13 -3.91
CA ALA A 33 -2.59 20.06 -4.90
C ALA A 33 -3.54 21.28 -4.80
N ASP A 34 -4.42 21.42 -5.78
CA ASP A 34 -5.47 22.45 -5.74
C ASP A 34 -6.61 22.03 -4.80
N SER A 35 -7.21 22.99 -4.11
CA SER A 35 -8.31 22.69 -3.18
C SER A 35 -9.68 22.55 -3.88
N GLY A 36 -9.76 22.94 -5.15
CA GLY A 36 -10.95 22.85 -5.97
C GLY A 36 -12.21 23.43 -5.31
N PRO A 37 -13.39 22.84 -5.56
CA PRO A 37 -14.65 23.32 -4.98
C PRO A 37 -14.77 22.99 -3.48
N ILE A 38 -13.94 22.09 -2.93
CA ILE A 38 -13.88 21.79 -1.49
C ILE A 38 -13.31 23.00 -0.74
N GLY A 39 -12.35 23.71 -1.33
CA GLY A 39 -11.75 24.94 -0.81
C GLY A 39 -10.74 24.70 0.32
N GLY A 40 -10.13 25.79 0.79
CA GLY A 40 -9.05 25.74 1.78
C GLY A 40 -7.68 26.04 1.16
N ASP A 41 -6.70 26.29 2.03
CA ASP A 41 -5.34 26.69 1.61
C ASP A 41 -4.31 25.55 1.76
N ASP A 42 -4.70 24.49 2.49
CA ASP A 42 -3.86 23.36 2.85
C ASP A 42 -4.52 22.05 2.39
N THR A 43 -3.97 21.47 1.33
CA THR A 43 -4.37 20.16 0.80
C THR A 43 -3.16 19.41 0.24
N HIS A 44 -3.19 18.09 0.40
CA HIS A 44 -2.24 17.18 -0.23
C HIS A 44 -2.99 16.02 -0.87
N GLU A 45 -2.66 15.75 -2.12
CA GLU A 45 -3.01 14.52 -2.82
C GLU A 45 -1.91 13.49 -2.61
N PHE A 46 -2.29 12.22 -2.48
CA PHE A 46 -1.38 11.10 -2.41
C PHE A 46 -1.38 10.41 -3.77
N LEU A 47 -0.28 10.55 -4.50
CA LEU A 47 -0.17 10.01 -5.86
C LEU A 47 0.80 8.83 -5.90
N VAL A 48 0.37 7.75 -6.54
CA VAL A 48 1.22 6.62 -6.93
C VAL A 48 1.71 6.88 -8.34
N LEU A 49 3.03 6.87 -8.56
CA LEU A 49 3.60 7.09 -9.89
C LEU A 49 3.22 5.94 -10.84
N ALA A 50 2.64 6.27 -11.99
CA ALA A 50 2.23 5.32 -13.02
C ALA A 50 2.13 6.01 -14.38
N ASP A 51 2.64 5.38 -15.44
CA ASP A 51 2.65 5.95 -16.80
C ASP A 51 1.22 6.22 -17.35
N THR A 52 0.24 5.48 -16.87
CA THR A 52 -1.19 5.59 -17.23
C THR A 52 -1.98 6.56 -16.34
N GLY A 53 -1.33 7.16 -15.32
CA GLY A 53 -1.98 8.01 -14.33
C GLY A 53 -2.65 9.25 -14.92
N GLU A 54 -3.72 9.74 -14.32
CA GLU A 54 -4.48 10.87 -14.81
C GLU A 54 -3.77 12.22 -14.64
N SER A 55 -2.96 12.37 -13.59
CA SER A 55 -2.35 13.64 -13.19
C SER A 55 -0.89 13.71 -13.65
N GLU A 56 -0.49 14.82 -14.25
CA GLU A 56 0.92 15.13 -14.47
C GLU A 56 1.54 15.65 -13.17
N VAL A 57 2.73 15.16 -12.83
CA VAL A 57 3.39 15.48 -11.56
C VAL A 57 4.84 15.89 -11.76
N PHE A 58 5.29 16.81 -10.92
CA PHE A 58 6.63 17.36 -10.91
C PHE A 58 7.24 17.22 -9.53
N TYR A 59 8.38 16.54 -9.44
CA TYR A 59 8.95 16.19 -8.14
C TYR A 59 10.47 16.11 -8.17
N ASP A 60 11.03 16.23 -6.97
CA ASP A 60 12.42 15.91 -6.67
C ASP A 60 12.57 14.39 -6.53
N SER A 61 13.47 13.78 -7.29
CA SER A 61 13.65 12.32 -7.30
C SER A 61 13.89 11.74 -5.90
N ASN A 62 14.47 12.49 -4.97
CA ASN A 62 14.73 11.97 -3.62
C ASN A 62 13.45 11.78 -2.79
N VAL A 63 12.30 12.29 -3.23
CA VAL A 63 11.02 12.05 -2.56
C VAL A 63 10.68 10.55 -2.56
N THR A 64 11.18 9.80 -3.54
CA THR A 64 10.95 8.36 -3.63
C THR A 64 11.77 7.54 -2.63
N ASP A 65 12.78 8.16 -2.01
CA ASP A 65 13.62 7.52 -1.00
C ASP A 65 13.02 7.65 0.41
N LEU A 66 11.96 8.45 0.57
CA LEU A 66 11.26 8.61 1.85
C LEU A 66 10.41 7.37 2.14
N SER A 67 10.61 6.80 3.33
CA SER A 67 9.83 5.67 3.84
C SER A 67 9.42 5.96 5.29
N PHE A 68 8.17 5.63 5.62
CA PHE A 68 7.68 5.75 6.99
C PHE A 68 8.24 4.59 7.83
N GLY A 69 8.38 3.40 7.24
CA GLY A 69 8.96 2.23 7.88
C GLY A 69 8.20 1.80 9.14
N ASN A 70 8.92 1.26 10.13
CA ASN A 70 8.33 0.74 11.38
C ASN A 70 8.27 1.78 12.51
N ARG A 71 8.16 3.08 12.17
CA ARG A 71 8.16 4.16 13.15
C ARG A 71 6.90 4.09 14.01
N GLU A 72 7.07 4.17 15.32
CA GLU A 72 5.97 4.38 16.25
C GLU A 72 5.75 5.88 16.45
N ILE A 73 4.52 6.35 16.24
CA ILE A 73 4.15 7.76 16.37
C ILE A 73 3.04 7.87 17.42
N ASN A 74 3.27 8.71 18.43
CA ASN A 74 2.18 9.11 19.32
C ASN A 74 1.29 10.11 18.58
N TYR A 75 0.09 9.68 18.20
CA TYR A 75 -0.86 10.52 17.47
C TYR A 75 -1.35 11.73 18.26
N ASP A 76 -1.28 11.70 19.60
CA ASP A 76 -1.64 12.85 20.44
C ASP A 76 -0.47 13.83 20.65
N ASP A 77 0.74 13.48 20.19
CA ASP A 77 1.91 14.36 20.20
C ASP A 77 1.94 15.21 18.92
N VAL A 78 1.63 16.50 19.08
CA VAL A 78 1.59 17.48 17.99
C VAL A 78 2.94 17.60 17.28
N ALA A 79 4.05 17.59 18.03
CA ALA A 79 5.37 17.77 17.46
C ALA A 79 5.80 16.55 16.64
N GLN A 80 5.45 15.34 17.08
CA GLN A 80 5.75 14.12 16.31
C GLN A 80 4.97 14.10 14.99
N CYS A 81 3.67 14.39 15.02
CA CYS A 81 2.86 14.42 13.79
C CYS A 81 3.32 15.52 12.84
N GLN A 82 3.68 16.70 13.36
CA GLN A 82 4.24 17.79 12.56
C GLN A 82 5.59 17.41 11.93
N GLY A 83 6.47 16.75 12.68
CA GLY A 83 7.76 16.30 12.15
C GLY A 83 7.63 15.34 10.96
N VAL A 84 6.61 14.49 10.94
CA VAL A 84 6.31 13.64 9.79
C VAL A 84 5.83 14.47 8.59
N LEU A 85 4.93 15.45 8.80
CA LEU A 85 4.54 16.36 7.73
C LEU A 85 5.76 17.07 7.14
N ASP A 86 6.57 17.68 8.00
CA ASP A 86 7.76 18.45 7.60
C ASP A 86 8.73 17.59 6.80
N GLU A 87 8.98 16.35 7.23
CA GLU A 87 9.83 15.40 6.51
C GLU A 87 9.27 15.07 5.13
N PHE A 88 8.02 14.61 5.07
CA PHE A 88 7.40 14.13 3.83
C PHE A 88 7.00 15.22 2.84
N THR A 89 7.03 16.49 3.27
CA THR A 89 6.77 17.66 2.42
C THR A 89 7.98 18.57 2.26
N SER A 90 9.15 18.18 2.78
CA SER A 90 10.40 18.96 2.70
C SER A 90 10.94 19.07 1.28
N LEU A 91 10.69 18.05 0.46
CA LEU A 91 11.11 17.98 -0.93
C LEU A 91 9.99 18.46 -1.85
N TYR A 92 10.36 19.03 -2.99
CA TYR A 92 9.39 19.52 -3.95
C TYR A 92 8.61 18.34 -4.57
N ALA A 93 7.29 18.34 -4.41
CA ALA A 93 6.38 17.41 -5.06
C ALA A 93 5.02 18.08 -5.25
N ARG A 94 4.60 18.27 -6.51
CA ARG A 94 3.39 19.01 -6.87
C ARG A 94 2.71 18.41 -8.10
N THR A 95 1.38 18.51 -8.13
CA THR A 95 0.58 18.32 -9.34
C THR A 95 0.79 19.48 -10.31
N ASP A 96 0.37 19.33 -11.56
CA ASP A 96 0.44 20.37 -12.58
C ASP A 96 -0.30 21.66 -12.17
N GLU A 97 -1.44 21.55 -11.47
CA GLU A 97 -2.23 22.73 -11.07
C GLU A 97 -1.51 23.63 -10.06
N THR A 98 -0.61 23.07 -9.25
CA THR A 98 0.16 23.85 -8.26
C THR A 98 1.64 23.96 -8.56
N HIS A 99 2.07 23.48 -9.73
CA HIS A 99 3.44 23.52 -10.18
C HIS A 99 3.97 24.97 -10.23
N ASP A 100 5.13 25.19 -9.62
CA ASP A 100 5.87 26.44 -9.65
C ASP A 100 7.22 26.21 -10.32
N GLU A 101 7.35 26.72 -11.55
CA GLU A 101 8.54 26.54 -12.39
C GLU A 101 9.81 27.11 -11.73
N ALA A 102 9.72 28.20 -10.98
CA ALA A 102 10.87 28.82 -10.34
C ALA A 102 11.39 27.97 -9.18
N LEU A 103 10.49 27.44 -8.36
CA LEU A 103 10.84 26.51 -7.27
C LEU A 103 11.37 25.18 -7.82
N PHE A 104 10.75 24.65 -8.87
CA PHE A 104 11.21 23.41 -9.50
C PHE A 104 12.60 23.57 -10.13
N ASN A 105 12.86 24.71 -10.79
CA ASN A 105 14.16 25.00 -11.38
C ASN A 105 15.26 25.33 -10.36
N ALA A 106 14.93 25.46 -9.07
CA ALA A 106 15.92 25.56 -8.00
C ALA A 106 16.48 24.19 -7.55
N ILE A 107 15.79 23.08 -7.87
CA ILE A 107 16.25 21.71 -7.61
C ILE A 107 17.43 21.39 -8.54
N PRO A 108 18.45 20.59 -8.16
CA PRO A 108 19.46 20.11 -9.10
C PRO A 108 18.84 19.40 -10.31
N GLU A 109 19.31 19.68 -11.53
CA GLU A 109 18.72 19.19 -12.79
C GLU A 109 18.62 17.67 -12.82
N GLU A 110 19.63 16.97 -12.32
CA GLU A 110 19.69 15.52 -12.23
C GLU A 110 18.63 14.90 -11.30
N ARG A 111 18.01 15.70 -10.43
CA ARG A 111 16.93 15.31 -9.50
C ARG A 111 15.55 15.73 -9.96
N ARG A 112 15.43 16.62 -10.94
CA ARG A 112 14.13 17.04 -11.48
C ARG A 112 13.47 15.88 -12.21
N ARG A 113 12.25 15.56 -11.85
CA ARG A 113 11.45 14.51 -12.50
C ARG A 113 10.08 15.05 -12.86
N THR A 114 9.60 14.57 -14.00
CA THR A 114 8.21 14.70 -14.43
C THR A 114 7.70 13.30 -14.70
N ALA A 115 6.50 12.99 -14.24
CA ALA A 115 5.86 11.71 -14.45
C ALA A 115 4.33 11.88 -14.50
N ARG A 116 3.63 10.77 -14.61
CA ARG A 116 2.19 10.69 -14.38
C ARG A 116 1.92 9.93 -13.07
N GLY A 117 0.79 10.25 -12.43
CA GLY A 117 0.41 9.66 -11.16
C GLY A 117 -1.09 9.38 -11.08
N ILE A 118 -1.43 8.35 -10.30
CA ILE A 118 -2.81 8.00 -9.94
C ILE A 118 -3.07 8.52 -8.54
N GLU A 119 -4.08 9.37 -8.38
CA GLU A 119 -4.49 9.91 -7.09
C GLU A 119 -5.26 8.85 -6.30
N VAL A 120 -4.66 8.35 -5.21
CA VAL A 120 -5.24 7.29 -4.37
C VAL A 120 -5.88 7.82 -3.08
N GLY A 121 -5.75 9.12 -2.83
CA GLY A 121 -6.47 9.81 -1.77
C GLY A 121 -6.03 11.25 -1.60
N GLN A 122 -6.81 12.00 -0.84
CA GLN A 122 -6.60 13.43 -0.64
C GLN A 122 -7.07 13.87 0.75
N ILE A 123 -6.31 14.77 1.35
CA ILE A 123 -6.64 15.40 2.63
C ILE A 123 -6.79 16.91 2.43
N PHE A 124 -7.74 17.50 3.14
CA PHE A 124 -8.10 18.91 3.04
C PHE A 124 -8.29 19.53 4.42
N TYR A 125 -7.82 20.77 4.56
CA TYR A 125 -8.28 21.69 5.60
C TYR A 125 -8.97 22.89 4.95
N PHE A 126 -10.26 23.09 5.26
CA PHE A 126 -11.09 24.14 4.66
C PHE A 126 -11.66 25.13 5.68
N GLY A 127 -11.04 25.19 6.86
CA GLY A 127 -11.40 26.14 7.90
C GLY A 127 -12.87 26.04 8.30
N THR A 128 -13.57 27.16 8.25
CA THR A 128 -14.97 27.27 8.70
C THR A 128 -15.98 27.30 7.55
N LYS A 129 -15.55 27.00 6.32
CA LYS A 129 -16.36 27.14 5.08
C LYS A 129 -17.78 26.56 5.21
N TYR A 130 -17.90 25.34 5.72
CA TYR A 130 -19.20 24.68 5.89
C TYR A 130 -19.84 25.02 7.23
N SER A 131 -19.05 25.12 8.31
CA SER A 131 -19.57 25.34 9.65
C SER A 131 -20.21 26.73 9.82
N GLU A 132 -19.69 27.75 9.14
CA GLU A 132 -20.32 29.08 9.08
C GLU A 132 -21.65 29.05 8.33
N ALA A 133 -21.68 28.46 7.13
CA ALA A 133 -22.87 28.41 6.29
C ALA A 133 -24.00 27.57 6.91
N MET A 134 -23.64 26.47 7.60
CA MET A 134 -24.61 25.53 8.20
C MET A 134 -24.94 25.83 9.66
N GLY A 135 -24.29 26.83 10.27
CA GLY A 135 -24.49 27.16 11.69
C GLY A 135 -23.93 26.12 12.66
N ALA A 136 -22.93 25.32 12.26
CA ALA A 136 -22.28 24.33 13.12
C ALA A 136 -21.30 25.00 14.09
N LYS A 137 -21.80 25.36 15.28
CA LYS A 137 -21.05 26.10 16.30
C LYS A 137 -20.94 25.31 17.59
N VAL A 138 -19.85 25.53 18.32
CA VAL A 138 -19.61 25.00 19.68
C VAL A 138 -19.30 26.14 20.63
N GLN A 139 -19.49 25.93 21.93
CA GLN A 139 -19.12 26.91 22.94
C GLN A 139 -17.60 26.86 23.17
N GLY A 140 -16.92 27.98 22.95
CA GLY A 140 -15.49 28.13 23.18
C GLY A 140 -15.14 28.24 24.68
N PRO A 141 -13.84 28.20 25.04
CA PRO A 141 -13.40 28.34 26.42
C PRO A 141 -13.81 29.65 27.09
N ASP A 142 -14.07 30.70 26.30
CA ASP A 142 -14.57 32.01 26.77
C ASP A 142 -16.11 32.07 26.87
N GLY A 143 -16.79 30.93 26.65
CA GLY A 143 -18.24 30.82 26.67
C GLY A 143 -18.93 31.32 25.39
N LYS A 144 -18.21 31.79 24.38
CA LYS A 144 -18.81 32.31 23.13
C LYS A 144 -18.96 31.22 22.07
N PRO A 145 -20.00 31.28 21.23
CA PRO A 145 -20.16 30.35 20.13
C PRO A 145 -19.12 30.61 19.03
N VAL A 146 -18.34 29.59 18.69
CA VAL A 146 -17.36 29.61 17.60
C VAL A 146 -17.72 28.58 16.54
N ALA A 147 -17.55 28.91 15.26
CA ALA A 147 -17.71 27.95 14.17
C ALA A 147 -16.56 26.94 14.20
N VAL A 148 -16.86 25.67 13.98
CA VAL A 148 -15.86 24.60 14.06
C VAL A 148 -14.93 24.65 12.85
N HIS A 149 -13.61 24.58 13.07
CA HIS A 149 -12.65 24.35 11.99
C HIS A 149 -12.69 22.89 11.53
N MET A 150 -12.75 22.67 10.23
CA MET A 150 -13.03 21.37 9.63
C MET A 150 -12.04 21.04 8.51
N GLY A 151 -11.95 19.74 8.23
CA GLY A 151 -11.24 19.16 7.11
C GLY A 151 -11.93 17.89 6.65
N SER A 152 -11.50 17.35 5.51
CA SER A 152 -11.96 16.07 4.99
C SER A 152 -10.79 15.23 4.52
N HIS A 153 -10.97 13.92 4.49
CA HIS A 153 -9.95 12.95 4.12
C HIS A 153 -10.63 11.81 3.37
N GLY A 154 -10.25 11.59 2.10
CA GLY A 154 -10.78 10.51 1.27
C GLY A 154 -9.68 9.57 0.79
N ILE A 155 -9.90 8.26 0.95
CA ILE A 155 -9.10 7.21 0.28
C ILE A 155 -9.99 6.55 -0.76
N GLY A 156 -9.51 6.47 -1.99
CA GLY A 156 -10.18 5.75 -3.08
C GLY A 156 -10.04 4.23 -2.94
N VAL A 157 -10.79 3.61 -2.02
CA VAL A 157 -10.62 2.17 -1.69
C VAL A 157 -10.74 1.25 -2.90
N SER A 158 -11.73 1.46 -3.77
CA SER A 158 -11.86 0.68 -5.01
C SER A 158 -10.80 1.04 -6.05
N ARG A 159 -10.37 2.30 -6.11
CA ARG A 159 -9.32 2.79 -7.00
C ARG A 159 -7.96 2.18 -6.66
N LEU A 160 -7.69 1.93 -5.37
CA LEU A 160 -6.46 1.32 -4.90
C LEU A 160 -6.16 -0.02 -5.57
N VAL A 161 -7.17 -0.85 -5.85
CA VAL A 161 -6.98 -2.13 -6.54
C VAL A 161 -6.32 -1.92 -7.91
N GLY A 162 -6.82 -0.95 -8.69
CA GLY A 162 -6.23 -0.61 -9.99
C GLY A 162 -4.84 0.01 -9.85
N ALA A 163 -4.67 0.94 -8.91
CA ALA A 163 -3.38 1.60 -8.67
C ALA A 163 -2.27 0.61 -8.27
N ILE A 164 -2.59 -0.40 -7.44
CA ILE A 164 -1.64 -1.46 -7.06
C ILE A 164 -1.25 -2.30 -8.28
N ILE A 165 -2.21 -2.69 -9.11
CA ILE A 165 -1.93 -3.48 -10.32
C ILE A 165 -1.07 -2.69 -11.30
N GLU A 166 -1.41 -1.42 -11.56
CA GLU A 166 -0.62 -0.55 -12.45
C GLU A 166 0.82 -0.39 -11.95
N ALA A 167 1.01 -0.25 -10.64
CA ALA A 167 2.35 -0.14 -10.03
C ALA A 167 3.09 -1.49 -9.90
N SER A 168 2.40 -2.63 -9.99
CA SER A 168 2.94 -3.93 -9.61
C SER A 168 2.40 -5.06 -10.50
N HIS A 169 2.91 -5.10 -11.73
CA HIS A 169 2.64 -6.17 -12.71
C HIS A 169 3.86 -6.44 -13.59
N ASP A 170 3.81 -7.55 -14.34
CA ASP A 170 4.72 -7.86 -15.44
C ASP A 170 3.95 -8.50 -16.60
N ASP A 171 4.67 -8.94 -17.64
CA ASP A 171 4.09 -9.59 -18.83
C ASP A 171 3.26 -10.85 -18.52
N LYS A 172 3.41 -11.44 -17.34
CA LYS A 172 2.68 -12.65 -16.92
C LYS A 172 1.43 -12.35 -16.11
N GLY A 173 1.31 -11.15 -15.54
CA GLY A 173 0.13 -10.71 -14.80
C GLY A 173 0.46 -9.90 -13.56
N ILE A 174 -0.45 -9.97 -12.58
CA ILE A 174 -0.39 -9.16 -11.36
C ILE A 174 0.79 -9.63 -10.49
N ILE A 175 1.32 -8.72 -9.68
CA ILE A 175 2.23 -9.03 -8.57
C ILE A 175 1.65 -8.36 -7.32
N TRP A 176 0.90 -9.09 -6.50
CA TRP A 176 0.34 -8.52 -5.28
C TRP A 176 1.43 -8.27 -4.24
N PRO A 177 1.38 -7.11 -3.55
CA PRO A 177 2.07 -6.95 -2.28
C PRO A 177 1.44 -7.83 -1.19
N GLU A 178 2.27 -8.31 -0.26
CA GLU A 178 1.87 -9.21 0.82
C GLU A 178 0.74 -8.65 1.69
N GLY A 179 0.68 -7.33 1.90
CA GLY A 179 -0.32 -6.69 2.75
C GLY A 179 -1.74 -6.64 2.17
N VAL A 180 -1.91 -6.96 0.88
CA VAL A 180 -3.18 -6.83 0.13
C VAL A 180 -3.48 -8.02 -0.78
N THR A 181 -2.65 -9.07 -0.75
CA THR A 181 -2.88 -10.27 -1.57
C THR A 181 -4.20 -10.95 -1.20
N PRO A 182 -4.96 -11.48 -2.17
CA PRO A 182 -6.20 -12.23 -1.88
C PRO A 182 -5.93 -13.57 -1.19
N PHE A 183 -4.77 -14.16 -1.42
CA PHE A 183 -4.30 -15.38 -0.76
C PHE A 183 -2.79 -15.27 -0.49
N HIS A 184 -2.36 -15.76 0.66
CA HIS A 184 -0.98 -15.59 1.13
C HIS A 184 0.00 -16.49 0.36
N VAL A 185 -0.47 -17.64 -0.14
CA VAL A 185 0.33 -18.58 -0.94
C VAL A 185 -0.57 -19.40 -1.87
N GLY A 186 -0.10 -19.65 -3.10
CA GLY A 186 -0.69 -20.64 -4.00
C GLY A 186 -0.01 -22.00 -3.88
N ILE A 187 -0.76 -23.08 -3.70
CA ILE A 187 -0.24 -24.45 -3.70
C ILE A 187 -0.57 -25.09 -5.04
N ILE A 188 0.45 -25.51 -5.79
CA ILE A 188 0.29 -26.24 -7.06
C ILE A 188 0.64 -27.70 -6.85
N ASN A 189 -0.34 -28.58 -7.04
CA ASN A 189 -0.09 -30.00 -7.25
C ASN A 189 0.17 -30.28 -8.74
N VAL A 190 1.40 -30.61 -9.12
CA VAL A 190 1.76 -30.88 -10.53
C VAL A 190 1.29 -32.26 -11.01
N LYS A 191 0.82 -33.12 -10.11
CA LYS A 191 0.33 -34.47 -10.42
C LYS A 191 -0.92 -34.81 -9.59
N GLN A 192 -2.02 -34.12 -9.87
CA GLN A 192 -3.31 -34.37 -9.21
C GLN A 192 -3.72 -35.85 -9.31
N GLY A 193 -4.17 -36.42 -8.18
CA GLY A 193 -4.59 -37.81 -8.08
C GLY A 193 -3.46 -38.78 -7.73
N ASP A 194 -2.23 -38.30 -7.56
CA ASP A 194 -1.15 -39.06 -6.95
C ASP A 194 -1.29 -38.99 -5.42
N THR A 195 -1.38 -40.14 -4.76
CA THR A 195 -1.72 -40.23 -3.33
C THR A 195 -0.71 -39.50 -2.44
N GLU A 196 0.58 -39.51 -2.80
CA GLU A 196 1.62 -38.85 -2.00
C GLU A 196 1.58 -37.32 -2.22
N ALA A 197 1.43 -36.88 -3.47
CA ALA A 197 1.32 -35.46 -3.79
C ALA A 197 0.04 -34.82 -3.24
N ASP A 198 -1.09 -35.52 -3.34
CA ASP A 198 -2.39 -35.05 -2.82
C ASP A 198 -2.33 -34.89 -1.30
N ALA A 199 -1.78 -35.88 -0.58
CA ALA A 199 -1.63 -35.82 0.87
C ALA A 199 -0.66 -34.72 1.33
N ALA A 200 0.45 -34.52 0.61
CA ALA A 200 1.40 -33.46 0.92
C ALA A 200 0.79 -32.06 0.71
N CYS A 201 0.01 -31.85 -0.35
CA CYS A 201 -0.68 -30.58 -0.58
C CYS A 201 -1.69 -30.27 0.53
N GLU A 202 -2.48 -31.27 0.95
CA GLU A 202 -3.45 -31.10 2.04
C GLU A 202 -2.75 -30.75 3.36
N ALA A 203 -1.67 -31.46 3.70
CA ALA A 203 -0.91 -31.18 4.92
C ALA A 203 -0.30 -29.77 4.93
N ILE A 204 0.23 -29.30 3.78
CA ILE A 204 0.73 -27.92 3.64
C ILE A 204 -0.42 -26.92 3.77
N TYR A 205 -1.56 -27.18 3.13
CA TYR A 205 -2.75 -26.34 3.21
C TYR A 205 -3.22 -26.18 4.66
N GLU A 206 -3.41 -27.27 5.39
CA GLU A 206 -3.79 -27.27 6.81
C GLU A 206 -2.75 -26.54 7.68
N SER A 207 -1.46 -26.75 7.42
CA SER A 207 -0.38 -26.12 8.19
C SER A 207 -0.33 -24.61 7.98
N VAL A 208 -0.55 -24.13 6.75
CA VAL A 208 -0.63 -22.69 6.45
C VAL A 208 -1.87 -22.08 7.09
N GLN A 209 -3.02 -22.75 7.04
CA GLN A 209 -4.23 -22.30 7.75
C GLN A 209 -4.05 -22.23 9.26
N ALA A 210 -3.32 -23.19 9.86
CA ALA A 210 -3.03 -23.18 11.29
C ALA A 210 -2.18 -21.98 11.74
N LEU A 211 -1.46 -21.33 10.82
CA LEU A 211 -0.75 -20.07 11.05
C LEU A 211 -1.65 -18.82 10.93
N GLY A 212 -2.93 -18.98 10.58
CA GLY A 212 -3.85 -17.88 10.32
C GLY A 212 -3.65 -17.23 8.95
N LEU A 213 -2.96 -17.91 8.03
CA LEU A 213 -2.79 -17.48 6.65
C LEU A 213 -3.82 -18.17 5.75
N ASP A 214 -4.12 -17.55 4.62
CA ASP A 214 -5.08 -18.03 3.61
C ASP A 214 -4.35 -18.65 2.40
N PRO A 215 -4.21 -19.99 2.33
CA PRO A 215 -3.68 -20.66 1.15
C PRO A 215 -4.73 -20.84 0.06
N LEU A 216 -4.31 -20.77 -1.21
CA LEU A 216 -5.10 -21.19 -2.38
C LEU A 216 -4.54 -22.48 -2.95
N TYR A 217 -5.27 -23.58 -2.81
CA TYR A 217 -4.88 -24.86 -3.42
C TYR A 217 -5.47 -25.00 -4.83
N ASP A 218 -4.60 -25.08 -5.85
CA ASP A 218 -4.99 -25.47 -7.20
C ASP A 218 -5.02 -27.00 -7.33
N ASP A 219 -6.16 -27.58 -6.94
CA ASP A 219 -6.46 -29.01 -6.97
C ASP A 219 -7.08 -29.49 -8.30
N ARG A 220 -7.14 -28.60 -9.31
CA ARG A 220 -7.75 -28.90 -10.61
C ARG A 220 -7.01 -30.05 -11.30
N ASN A 221 -7.75 -30.87 -12.03
CA ASN A 221 -7.16 -31.88 -12.90
C ASN A 221 -6.67 -31.25 -14.22
N GLU A 222 -5.62 -30.44 -14.12
CA GLU A 222 -5.00 -29.68 -15.21
C GLU A 222 -3.49 -29.96 -15.30
N ARG A 223 -2.90 -29.73 -16.49
CA ARG A 223 -1.46 -29.84 -16.69
C ARG A 223 -0.74 -28.74 -15.91
N ALA A 224 0.46 -29.05 -15.41
CA ALA A 224 1.28 -28.12 -14.63
C ALA A 224 1.43 -26.73 -15.29
N GLY A 225 1.69 -26.67 -16.60
CA GLY A 225 1.80 -25.40 -17.32
C GLY A 225 0.55 -24.50 -17.24
N GLY A 226 -0.65 -25.09 -17.24
CA GLY A 226 -1.91 -24.35 -17.06
C GLY A 226 -2.03 -23.78 -15.65
N LYS A 227 -1.71 -24.58 -14.64
CA LYS A 227 -1.70 -24.15 -13.23
C LYS A 227 -0.70 -23.01 -13.00
N PHE A 228 0.52 -23.13 -13.55
CA PHE A 228 1.53 -22.07 -13.45
C PHE A 228 1.05 -20.76 -14.11
N ALA A 229 0.48 -20.83 -15.32
CA ALA A 229 -0.03 -19.64 -15.99
C ALA A 229 -1.17 -18.96 -15.20
N SER A 230 -2.09 -19.75 -14.62
CA SER A 230 -3.14 -19.20 -13.75
C SER A 230 -2.56 -18.52 -12.50
N MET A 231 -1.61 -19.15 -11.81
CA MET A 231 -1.00 -18.60 -10.60
C MET A 231 -0.16 -17.35 -10.87
N ASP A 232 0.61 -17.34 -11.96
CA ASP A 232 1.39 -16.16 -12.38
C ASP A 232 0.45 -14.99 -12.74
N LEU A 233 -0.70 -15.27 -13.39
CA LEU A 233 -1.68 -14.27 -13.78
C LEU A 233 -2.39 -13.61 -12.59
N ILE A 234 -2.87 -14.41 -11.63
CA ILE A 234 -3.57 -13.87 -10.44
C ILE A 234 -2.60 -13.23 -9.43
N GLY A 235 -1.30 -13.56 -9.51
CA GLY A 235 -0.24 -12.76 -8.90
C GLY A 235 0.00 -12.96 -7.42
N LEU A 236 -0.29 -14.14 -6.85
CA LEU A 236 -0.04 -14.40 -5.44
C LEU A 236 1.47 -14.26 -5.14
N PRO A 237 1.88 -13.61 -4.03
CA PRO A 237 3.29 -13.30 -3.75
C PRO A 237 4.17 -14.54 -3.67
N TRP A 238 3.60 -15.66 -3.19
CA TRP A 238 4.30 -16.92 -2.96
C TRP A 238 3.56 -18.08 -3.59
N ARG A 239 4.33 -19.05 -4.08
CA ARG A 239 3.83 -20.30 -4.64
C ARG A 239 4.62 -21.48 -4.12
N ILE A 240 3.95 -22.52 -3.64
CA ILE A 240 4.56 -23.81 -3.33
C ILE A 240 4.21 -24.80 -4.43
N THR A 241 5.21 -25.31 -5.14
CA THR A 241 5.05 -26.37 -6.14
C THR A 241 5.33 -27.73 -5.50
N VAL A 242 4.32 -28.61 -5.51
CA VAL A 242 4.41 -29.98 -4.98
C VAL A 242 4.37 -30.96 -6.14
N GLY A 243 5.33 -31.88 -6.17
CA GLY A 243 5.38 -32.92 -7.18
C GLY A 243 6.15 -34.18 -6.79
N PRO A 244 5.86 -35.34 -7.40
CA PRO A 244 6.43 -36.62 -6.98
C PRO A 244 7.97 -36.69 -6.99
N ARG A 245 8.63 -35.91 -7.86
CA ARG A 245 10.09 -35.86 -7.91
C ARG A 245 10.70 -35.12 -6.71
N GLY A 246 10.08 -34.01 -6.30
CA GLY A 246 10.52 -33.25 -5.12
C GLY A 246 10.27 -34.05 -3.84
N LEU A 247 9.08 -34.64 -3.72
CA LEU A 247 8.68 -35.43 -2.54
C LEU A 247 9.60 -36.63 -2.30
N LYS A 248 10.05 -37.33 -3.37
CA LYS A 248 11.07 -38.39 -3.26
C LYS A 248 12.40 -37.93 -2.66
N ASN A 249 12.73 -36.66 -2.82
CA ASN A 249 13.92 -36.02 -2.23
C ASN A 249 13.60 -35.31 -0.90
N GLY A 250 12.36 -35.39 -0.43
CA GLY A 250 11.89 -34.73 0.80
C GLY A 250 11.72 -33.22 0.67
N VAL A 251 11.50 -32.69 -0.54
CA VAL A 251 11.41 -31.23 -0.79
C VAL A 251 10.20 -30.81 -1.63
N VAL A 252 9.81 -29.56 -1.47
CA VAL A 252 8.89 -28.79 -2.33
C VAL A 252 9.61 -27.52 -2.80
N GLU A 253 9.18 -26.94 -3.91
CA GLU A 253 9.74 -25.69 -4.42
C GLU A 253 8.91 -24.50 -3.91
N LEU A 254 9.53 -23.54 -3.22
CA LEU A 254 8.92 -22.26 -2.87
C LEU A 254 9.41 -21.18 -3.83
N THR A 255 8.50 -20.53 -4.56
CA THR A 255 8.80 -19.48 -5.53
C THR A 255 8.24 -18.13 -5.08
N CYS A 256 9.05 -17.07 -5.15
CA CYS A 256 8.61 -15.68 -5.03
C CYS A 256 8.11 -15.14 -6.37
N ARG A 257 6.85 -14.71 -6.45
CA ARG A 257 6.25 -14.17 -7.69
C ARG A 257 6.92 -12.88 -8.17
N ARG A 258 7.36 -12.04 -7.24
CA ARG A 258 7.98 -10.73 -7.53
C ARG A 258 9.35 -10.87 -8.21
N THR A 259 10.18 -11.81 -7.74
CA THR A 259 11.57 -11.95 -8.22
C THR A 259 11.76 -13.14 -9.15
N GLY A 260 10.82 -14.10 -9.15
CA GLY A 260 10.97 -15.38 -9.83
C GLY A 260 11.97 -16.33 -9.17
N ALA A 261 12.55 -15.95 -8.02
CA ALA A 261 13.49 -16.81 -7.29
C ALA A 261 12.75 -18.01 -6.69
N SER A 262 13.33 -19.20 -6.88
CA SER A 262 12.86 -20.46 -6.33
C SER A 262 13.91 -21.07 -5.42
N GLU A 263 13.45 -21.81 -4.41
CA GLU A 263 14.28 -22.64 -3.53
C GLU A 263 13.58 -23.96 -3.23
N ASP A 264 14.35 -25.05 -3.17
CA ASP A 264 13.87 -26.35 -2.74
C ASP A 264 14.02 -26.48 -1.21
N LEU A 265 12.91 -26.71 -0.51
CA LEU A 265 12.86 -26.81 0.94
C LEU A 265 12.04 -28.02 1.39
N PRO A 266 12.34 -28.61 2.57
CA PRO A 266 11.38 -29.47 3.24
C PRO A 266 10.02 -28.75 3.40
N PRO A 267 8.87 -29.45 3.26
CA PRO A 267 7.55 -28.85 3.36
C PRO A 267 7.35 -27.98 4.61
N GLU A 268 7.83 -28.44 5.75
CA GLU A 268 7.70 -27.74 7.03
C GLU A 268 8.50 -26.43 7.05
N GLN A 269 9.68 -26.41 6.41
CA GLN A 269 10.51 -25.20 6.30
C GLN A 269 9.92 -24.19 5.31
N ALA A 270 9.27 -24.65 4.24
CA ALA A 270 8.55 -23.75 3.34
C ALA A 270 7.40 -23.03 4.08
N VAL A 271 6.65 -23.76 4.91
CA VAL A 271 5.59 -23.19 5.76
C VAL A 271 6.16 -22.23 6.81
N GLU A 272 7.24 -22.61 7.49
CA GLU A 272 7.91 -21.75 8.47
C GLU A 272 8.40 -20.42 7.85
N LYS A 273 8.95 -20.50 6.63
CA LYS A 273 9.42 -19.31 5.92
C LYS A 273 8.27 -18.36 5.58
N LEU A 274 7.12 -18.88 5.14
CA LEU A 274 5.92 -18.06 4.94
C LEU A 274 5.50 -17.37 6.24
N ALA A 275 5.53 -18.06 7.37
CA ALA A 275 5.22 -17.46 8.67
C ALA A 275 6.14 -16.27 8.99
N GLN A 276 7.44 -16.41 8.74
CA GLN A 276 8.43 -15.35 8.98
C GLN A 276 8.21 -14.14 8.07
N ILE A 277 7.88 -14.37 6.79
CA ILE A 277 7.58 -13.31 5.83
C ILE A 277 6.34 -12.53 6.29
N TYR A 278 5.25 -13.22 6.58
CA TYR A 278 3.98 -12.59 6.96
C TYR A 278 3.95 -12.06 8.40
N ALA A 279 4.88 -12.46 9.28
CA ALA A 279 5.00 -11.88 10.62
C ALA A 279 5.25 -10.35 10.59
N ALA A 280 5.88 -9.84 9.54
CA ALA A 280 6.07 -8.40 9.33
C ALA A 280 4.80 -7.69 8.84
N HIS A 281 3.86 -8.42 8.23
CA HIS A 281 2.61 -7.91 7.67
C HIS A 281 1.40 -8.18 8.59
N ALA A 282 1.56 -9.05 9.59
CA ALA A 282 0.53 -9.34 10.57
C ALA A 282 0.11 -8.05 11.28
N VAL A 283 -1.19 -7.76 11.24
CA VAL A 283 -1.79 -6.66 11.98
C VAL A 283 -1.67 -6.98 13.47
N ARG A 284 -0.66 -6.44 14.14
CA ARG A 284 -0.55 -6.52 15.59
C ARG A 284 -1.64 -5.65 16.20
N GLY A 285 -2.75 -6.28 16.56
CA GLY A 285 -3.82 -5.68 17.38
C GLY A 285 -4.82 -4.84 16.59
N ILE A 286 -6.07 -5.27 16.67
CA ILE A 286 -7.19 -4.38 16.99
C ILE A 286 -7.49 -4.62 18.46
#